data_AF-A0A932D5K2-F1
#
_entry.id   AF-A0A932D5K2-F1
#
_cell.length_a   1.000
_cell.length_b   1.000
_cell.length_c   1.000
_cell.angle_alpha   90.00
_cell.angle_beta   90.00
_cell.angle_gamma   90.00
#
_symmetry.space_group_name_H-M   'P 1'
#
loop_
_entity.id
_entity.type
_entity.pdbx_description
1 polymer ?
#
loop_
_entity_poly.entity_id
_entity_poly.type
_entity_poly.pdbx_seq_one_letter_code
_entity_poly.pdbx_strand_id
1 'polypeptide(L)'
;ASTVLALFYGTDDISFTTGSDFLPGVVRSFSSFSAAADEAAVSRLYGGIHFRFANEDGLESGLGIGDWTFTHYLQPKGNRSRK
;
A
#
# COMPACT_ATOMS: atom_id res chain seq x y z
N ALA A 1 -0.81 1.28 3.38
CA ALA A 1 -0.82 2.23 2.24
C ALA A 1 -1.62 1.70 1.06
N SER A 2 -1.28 0.52 0.51
CA SER A 2 -1.99 -0.11 -0.61
C SER A 2 -3.52 -0.09 -0.45
N THR A 3 -4.07 -0.63 0.64
CA THR A 3 -5.51 -0.63 0.93
C THR A 3 -6.15 0.76 0.88
N VAL A 4 -5.51 1.77 1.49
CA VAL A 4 -6.04 3.14 1.50
C VAL A 4 -6.07 3.73 0.10
N LEU A 5 -5.03 3.52 -0.71
CA LEU A 5 -4.98 4.00 -2.08
C LEU A 5 -6.04 3.30 -2.95
N ALA A 6 -6.16 1.98 -2.82
CA ALA A 6 -7.16 1.21 -3.56
C ALA A 6 -8.58 1.68 -3.22
N LEU A 7 -8.90 1.87 -1.94
CA LEU A 7 -10.20 2.36 -1.50
C LEU A 7 -10.45 3.80 -1.93
N PHE A 8 -9.45 4.67 -1.88
CA PHE A 8 -9.57 6.07 -2.28
C PHE A 8 -9.86 6.22 -3.78
N TYR A 9 -9.16 5.46 -4.63
CA TYR A 9 -9.37 5.48 -6.07
C TYR A 9 -10.50 4.56 -6.54
N GLY A 10 -11.06 3.75 -5.64
CA GLY A 10 -12.11 2.78 -5.95
C GLY A 10 -11.62 1.56 -6.76
N THR A 11 -10.31 1.39 -6.91
CA THR A 11 -9.69 0.24 -7.60
C THR A 11 -8.25 0.05 -7.13
N ASP A 12 -7.81 -1.20 -7.07
CA ASP A 12 -6.41 -1.56 -6.84
C ASP A 12 -5.59 -1.58 -8.15
N ASP A 13 -6.26 -1.66 -9.30
CA ASP A 13 -5.66 -1.83 -10.63
C ASP A 13 -5.13 -0.51 -11.22
N ILE A 14 -4.25 0.16 -10.47
CA ILE A 14 -3.55 1.35 -10.93
C ILE A 14 -2.09 0.99 -11.18
N SER A 15 -1.71 1.03 -12.46
CA SER A 15 -0.33 0.80 -12.87
C SER A 15 0.54 2.04 -12.63
N PHE A 16 1.74 1.83 -12.10
CA PHE A 16 2.71 2.90 -11.88
C PHE A 16 4.15 2.40 -11.99
N THR A 17 5.06 3.33 -12.24
CA THR A 17 6.51 3.09 -12.28
C THR A 17 7.18 3.98 -11.25
N THR A 18 8.09 3.42 -10.45
CA THR A 18 8.88 4.17 -9.48
C THR A 18 10.38 3.89 -9.64
N GLY A 19 11.20 4.89 -9.34
CA GLY A 19 12.66 4.81 -9.39
C GLY A 19 13.29 4.50 -8.03
N SER A 20 14.58 4.18 -8.05
CA SER A 20 15.39 4.03 -6.83
C SER A 20 16.20 5.29 -6.55
N ASP A 21 16.11 5.80 -5.32
CA ASP A 21 16.97 6.90 -4.85
C ASP A 21 18.45 6.49 -4.74
N PHE A 22 18.72 5.21 -4.52
CA PHE A 22 20.08 4.67 -4.34
C PHE A 22 20.68 4.09 -5.62
N LEU A 23 19.85 3.82 -6.64
CA LEU A 23 20.27 3.28 -7.94
C LEU A 23 19.69 4.13 -9.07
N PRO A 24 20.31 5.28 -9.39
CA PRO A 24 19.82 6.17 -10.44
C PRO A 24 19.63 5.45 -11.78
N GLY A 25 18.48 5.66 -12.40
CA GLY A 25 18.12 5.01 -13.68
C GLY A 25 17.51 3.61 -13.55
N VAL A 26 17.52 3.00 -12.36
CA VAL A 26 16.80 1.74 -12.11
C VAL A 26 15.35 2.06 -11.71
N VAL A 27 14.41 1.43 -12.41
CA VAL A 27 12.97 1.58 -12.19
C VAL A 27 12.29 0.23 -12.00
N ARG A 28 11.15 0.24 -11.30
CA ARG A 28 10.22 -0.89 -11.21
C ARG A 28 8.82 -0.45 -11.58
N SER A 29 8.10 -1.31 -12.29
CA SER A 29 6.71 -1.09 -12.69
C SER A 29 5.81 -2.11 -12.03
N PHE A 30 4.67 -1.64 -11.52
CA PHE A 30 3.65 -2.46 -10.88
C PHE A 30 2.33 -2.26 -11.58
N SER A 31 1.52 -3.32 -11.66
CA SER A 31 0.17 -3.27 -12.24
C SER A 31 -0.90 -2.81 -11.24
N SER A 32 -0.62 -2.93 -9.94
CA SER A 32 -1.53 -2.60 -8.84
C SER A 32 -0.78 -2.14 -7.58
N PHE A 33 -1.50 -1.54 -6.62
CA PHE A 33 -0.89 -1.19 -5.33
C PHE A 33 -0.60 -2.42 -4.47
N SER A 34 -1.45 -3.45 -4.54
CA SER A 34 -1.20 -4.75 -3.89
C SER A 34 0.10 -5.40 -4.35
N ALA A 35 0.36 -5.45 -5.67
CA ALA A 35 1.59 -6.03 -6.21
C ALA A 35 2.85 -5.33 -5.67
N ALA A 36 2.80 -4.01 -5.52
CA ALA A 36 3.90 -3.25 -4.93
C ALA A 36 4.06 -3.52 -3.41
N ALA A 37 2.95 -3.70 -2.68
CA ALA A 37 2.98 -4.03 -1.26
C ALA A 37 3.55 -5.43 -1.00
N ASP A 38 3.18 -6.42 -1.82
CA ASP A 38 3.68 -7.79 -1.74
C ASP A 38 5.19 -7.84 -2.01
N GLU A 39 5.64 -7.15 -3.06
CA GLU A 39 7.08 -7.07 -3.36
C GLU A 39 7.85 -6.36 -2.23
N ALA A 40 7.29 -5.28 -1.68
CA ALA A 40 7.88 -4.58 -0.55
C ALA A 40 8.00 -5.48 0.69
N ALA A 41 6.98 -6.30 0.99
CA ALA A 41 7.01 -7.25 2.10
C ALA A 41 8.11 -8.31 1.92
N VAL A 42 8.17 -8.94 0.73
CA VAL A 42 9.16 -9.97 0.43
C VAL A 42 10.59 -9.39 0.37
N SER A 43 10.76 -8.12 -0.01
CA SER A 43 12.08 -7.46 -0.04
C SER A 43 12.83 -7.54 1.29
N ARG A 44 12.11 -7.57 2.43
CA ARG A 44 12.71 -7.61 3.77
C ARG A 44 13.32 -8.98 4.09
N LEU A 45 12.79 -10.04 3.47
CA LEU A 45 13.38 -11.37 3.49
C LEU A 45 14.68 -11.39 2.68
N TYR A 46 14.68 -10.82 1.47
CA TYR A 46 15.89 -10.74 0.65
C TYR A 46 16.99 -9.89 1.28
N GLY A 47 16.61 -8.83 2.00
CA GLY A 47 17.55 -8.03 2.79
C GLY A 47 18.10 -8.73 4.02
N GLY A 48 17.59 -9.91 4.40
CA GLY A 48 18.07 -10.67 5.56
C GLY A 48 17.75 -10.03 6.91
N ILE A 49 16.75 -9.15 6.96
CA ILE A 49 16.43 -8.32 8.14
C ILE A 49 15.07 -8.61 8.78
N HIS A 50 14.25 -9.46 8.16
CA HIS A 50 13.00 -9.97 8.74
C HIS A 50 12.82 -11.45 8.41
N PHE A 51 12.21 -12.20 9.34
CA PHE A 51 11.73 -13.55 9.08
C PHE A 51 10.48 -13.53 8.19
N ARG A 52 10.24 -14.62 7.45
CA ARG A 52 9.08 -14.76 6.56
C ARG A 52 7.75 -14.51 7.28
N PHE A 53 7.53 -15.15 8.42
CA PHE A 53 6.30 -14.99 9.19
C PHE A 53 6.05 -13.52 9.58
N ALA A 54 7.09 -12.78 9.95
CA ALA A 54 6.96 -11.38 10.34
C ALA A 54 6.56 -10.49 9.14
N ASN A 55 6.97 -10.84 7.92
CA ASN A 55 6.56 -10.13 6.72
C ASN A 55 5.09 -10.42 6.36
N GLU A 56 4.67 -11.68 6.49
CA GLU A 56 3.30 -12.13 6.22
C GLU A 56 2.31 -11.49 7.22
N ASP A 57 2.59 -11.62 8.53
CA ASP A 57 1.76 -11.03 9.60
C ASP A 57 1.73 -9.49 9.51
N GLY A 58 2.87 -8.88 9.17
CA GLY A 58 2.99 -7.44 9.02
C GLY A 58 2.19 -6.90 7.83
N LEU A 59 2.19 -7.64 6.71
CA LEU A 59 1.37 -7.32 5.54
C LEU A 59 -0.12 -7.40 5.91
N GLU A 60 -0.58 -8.51 6.49
CA GLU A 60 -1.97 -8.69 6.90
C GLU A 60 -2.43 -7.59 7.87
N SER A 61 -1.62 -7.31 8.90
CA SER A 61 -1.90 -6.25 9.87
C SER A 61 -1.99 -4.88 9.20
N GLY A 62 -1.08 -4.58 8.27
CA GLY A 62 -1.07 -3.33 7.52
C GLY A 62 -2.30 -3.14 6.63
N LEU A 63 -2.82 -4.23 6.03
CA LEU A 63 -4.07 -4.22 5.26
C LEU A 63 -5.26 -3.87 6.16
N GLY A 64 -5.37 -4.52 7.33
CA GLY A 64 -6.44 -4.26 8.29
C GLY A 64 -6.43 -2.83 8.85
N ILE A 65 -5.24 -2.30 9.17
CA ILE A 65 -5.08 -0.90 9.59
C ILE A 65 -5.52 0.05 8.48
N GLY A 66 -5.18 -0.26 7.22
CA GLY A 66 -5.57 0.56 6.06
C GLY A 66 -7.08 0.63 5.86
N ASP A 67 -7.75 -0.51 5.94
CA ASP A 67 -9.22 -0.59 5.87
C ASP A 67 -9.88 0.19 7.00
N TRP A 68 -9.46 -0.05 8.24
CA TRP A 68 -9.98 0.65 9.41
C TRP A 68 -9.78 2.17 9.28
N THR A 69 -8.59 2.60 8.88
CA THR A 69 -8.27 4.03 8.69
C THR A 69 -9.18 4.66 7.66
N PHE A 70 -9.40 4.00 6.52
CA PHE A 70 -10.25 4.54 5.47
C PHE A 70 -11.70 4.67 5.96
N THR A 71 -12.24 3.61 6.55
CA THR A 71 -13.63 3.53 7.01
C THR A 71 -13.95 4.43 8.21
N HIS A 72 -12.97 4.77 9.04
CA HIS A 72 -13.20 5.53 10.28
C HIS A 72 -12.67 6.97 10.24
N TYR A 73 -11.57 7.24 9.53
CA TYR A 73 -10.88 8.53 9.59
C TYR A 73 -10.92 9.29 8.26
N LEU A 74 -10.87 8.59 7.13
CA LEU A 74 -10.86 9.21 5.79
C LEU A 74 -12.25 9.30 5.16
N GLN A 75 -13.29 9.39 5.99
CA GLN A 75 -14.65 9.55 5.52
C GLN A 75 -14.90 10.96 4.94
N PRO A 76 -15.75 11.09 3.91
CA PRO A 76 -16.14 12.40 3.40
C PRO A 76 -16.67 13.26 4.54
N LYS A 77 -16.16 14.50 4.65
CA LYS A 77 -16.82 15.48 5.51
C LYS A 77 -18.20 15.74 4.91
N GLY A 78 -19.24 15.23 5.57
CA GLY A 78 -20.62 15.42 5.14
C GLY A 78 -20.88 16.88 4.78
N ASN A 79 -21.53 17.11 3.65
CA ASN A 79 -21.77 18.45 3.13
C ASN A 79 -22.73 19.19 4.09
N ARG A 80 -22.19 19.92 5.07
CA ARG A 80 -22.98 20.71 6.05
C ARG A 80 -23.67 21.93 5.42
N SER A 81 -23.65 22.08 4.09
CA SER A 81 -24.16 23.24 3.35
C SER A 81 -25.62 23.10 2.86
N ARG A 82 -26.43 22.20 3.44
CA ARG A 82 -27.87 22.14 3.18
C ARG A 82 -28.64 22.05 4.49
N LYS A 83 -28.80 23.19 5.15
CA LYS A 83 -29.96 23.51 5.97
C LYS A 83 -30.45 24.88 5.54
#